data_AF-A0A6G1IWG2-F1
#
_entry.id   AF-A0A6G1IWG2-F1
#
_cell.length_a   1.000
_cell.length_b   1.000
_cell.length_c   1.000
_cell.angle_alpha   90.00
_cell.angle_beta   90.00
_cell.angle_gamma   90.00
#
_symmetry.space_group_name_H-M   'P 1'
#
loop_
_entity.id
_entity.type
_entity.pdbx_description
1 polymer ?
#
loop_
_entity_poly.entity_id
_entity_poly.type
_entity_poly.pdbx_seq_one_letter_code
_entity_poly.pdbx_strand_id
1 'polypeptide(L)'
;IDSICTNQSCINERNHQIGLMDLIYSRATGVLVSIHDPGESYSELLHWLRIGFLNHTITLVEPYVRQLTTLLSTRYFRRVWVIQEVALA
;
A
#
# COMPACT_ATOMS: atom_id res chain seq x y z
N ILE A 1 10.05 -6.19 4.04
CA ILE A 1 10.85 -5.12 4.68
C ILE A 1 10.14 -3.83 4.33
N ASP A 2 9.68 -3.07 5.32
CA ASP A 2 9.10 -1.74 5.11
C ASP A 2 10.26 -0.82 4.71
N SER A 3 10.17 -0.19 3.54
CA SER A 3 11.29 0.41 2.79
C SER A 3 11.75 1.79 3.30
N ILE A 4 11.39 2.16 4.53
CA ILE A 4 12.09 3.23 5.26
C ILE A 4 13.04 2.53 6.23
N CYS A 5 14.33 2.84 6.15
CA CYS A 5 15.38 2.29 7.01
C CYS A 5 15.14 2.68 8.48
N THR A 6 14.18 2.03 9.14
CA THR A 6 13.87 2.21 10.55
C THR A 6 14.30 0.97 11.28
N ASN A 7 15.23 1.10 12.23
CA ASN A 7 15.54 0.02 13.14
C ASN A 7 14.34 -0.24 14.08
N GLN A 8 13.51 -1.23 13.73
CA GLN A 8 12.33 -1.60 14.50
C GLN A 8 12.64 -2.06 15.94
N SER A 9 13.88 -2.46 16.23
CA SER A 9 14.31 -2.90 17.56
C SER A 9 14.75 -1.76 18.50
N CYS A 10 15.06 -0.59 17.96
CA CYS A 10 15.44 0.59 18.74
C CYS A 10 14.25 1.53 18.92
N ILE A 11 13.63 1.54 20.10
CA ILE A 11 12.44 2.36 20.37
C ILE A 11 12.72 3.85 20.15
N ASN A 12 13.90 4.33 20.53
CA ASN A 12 14.27 5.75 20.39
C ASN A 12 14.35 6.17 18.93
N GLU A 13 15.06 5.40 18.11
CA GLU A 13 15.16 5.65 16.66
C GLU A 13 13.79 5.49 16.00
N ARG A 14 13.07 4.42 16.31
CA ARG A 14 11.74 4.16 15.77
C ARG A 14 10.78 5.31 16.05
N ASN A 15 10.74 5.81 17.29
CA ASN A 15 9.87 6.93 17.66
C ASN A 15 10.29 8.22 16.93
N HIS A 16 11.60 8.47 16.80
CA HIS A 16 12.11 9.62 16.06
C HIS A 16 11.74 9.55 14.58
N GLN A 17 11.96 8.39 13.93
CA GLN A 17 11.65 8.15 12.52
C GLN A 17 10.15 8.16 12.24
N ILE A 18 9.32 7.61 13.16
CA ILE A 18 7.87 7.69 13.09
C ILE A 18 7.40 9.16 13.07
N GLY A 19 8.01 10.02 13.89
CA GLY A 19 7.70 11.45 13.93
C GLY A 19 8.07 12.23 12.66
N LEU A 20 8.73 11.59 11.69
CA LEU A 20 9.08 12.17 10.39
C LEU A 20 8.25 11.60 9.24
N MET A 21 7.39 10.60 9.47
CA MET A 21 6.67 9.89 8.41
C MET A 21 5.73 10.80 7.62
N ASP A 22 5.05 11.72 8.31
CA ASP A 22 4.21 12.74 7.67
C ASP A 22 5.02 13.64 6.74
N LEU A 23 6.22 14.06 7.15
CA LEU A 23 7.14 14.87 6.35
C LEU A 23 7.71 14.08 5.16
N ILE A 24 8.01 12.79 5.36
CA ILE A 24 8.53 11.92 4.30
C ILE A 24 7.46 11.72 3.22
N TYR A 25 6.24 11.33 3.59
CA TYR A 25 5.17 11.10 2.62
C TYR A 25 4.74 12.39 1.94
N SER A 26 4.60 13.51 2.67
CA SER A 26 4.22 14.81 2.07
C SER A 26 5.27 15.40 1.12
N ARG A 27 6.52 14.94 1.19
CA ARG A 27 7.60 15.37 0.28
C ARG A 27 7.93 14.35 -0.79
N ALA A 28 7.32 13.16 -0.74
CA ALA A 28 7.52 12.16 -1.77
C ALA A 28 6.82 12.61 -3.06
N THR A 29 7.46 12.38 -4.21
CA THR A 29 6.80 12.54 -5.52
C THR A 29 5.85 11.39 -5.84
N GLY A 30 5.94 10.30 -5.06
CA GLY A 30 5.08 9.13 -5.15
C GLY A 30 5.61 8.03 -4.24
N VAL A 31 4.71 7.14 -3.83
CA VAL A 31 5.03 5.99 -2.97
C VAL A 31 4.89 4.72 -3.80
N LEU A 32 5.98 3.96 -3.91
CA LEU A 32 5.96 2.66 -4.56
C LEU A 32 5.79 1.55 -3.52
N VAL A 33 4.81 0.69 -3.76
CA VAL A 33 4.50 -0.44 -2.90
C VAL A 33 4.81 -1.75 -3.62
N SER A 34 5.55 -2.64 -2.95
CA SER A 34 5.78 -4.00 -3.41
C SER A 34 5.13 -4.98 -2.43
N ILE A 35 4.03 -5.60 -2.87
CA ILE A 35 3.30 -6.61 -2.10
C ILE A 35 3.65 -7.97 -2.68
N HIS A 36 4.22 -8.84 -1.84
CA HIS A 36 4.47 -10.23 -2.20
C HIS A 36 3.47 -11.13 -1.48
N ASP A 37 2.76 -11.94 -2.26
CA ASP A 37 1.90 -13.00 -1.76
C ASP A 37 2.26 -14.30 -2.50
N PRO A 38 2.74 -15.34 -1.80
CA PRO A 38 3.17 -16.58 -2.44
C PRO A 38 2.02 -17.37 -3.08
N GLY A 39 0.76 -17.08 -2.75
CA GLY A 39 -0.41 -17.82 -3.25
C GLY A 39 -1.20 -17.13 -4.37
N GLU A 40 -0.97 -15.85 -4.63
CA GLU A 40 -1.82 -15.02 -5.49
C GLU A 40 -0.98 -14.08 -6.37
N SER A 41 -1.34 -13.99 -7.65
CA SER A 41 -0.83 -12.94 -8.54
C SER A 41 -1.88 -11.86 -8.70
N TYR A 42 -1.56 -10.66 -8.26
CA TYR A 42 -2.46 -9.50 -8.39
C TYR A 42 -2.33 -8.78 -9.75
N SER A 43 -1.56 -9.31 -10.71
CA SER A 43 -1.30 -8.65 -12.00
C SER A 43 -2.58 -8.33 -12.77
N GLU A 44 -3.50 -9.30 -12.87
CA GLU A 44 -4.78 -9.15 -13.57
C GLU A 44 -5.70 -8.16 -12.85
N LEU A 45 -5.79 -8.25 -11.52
CA LEU A 45 -6.54 -7.29 -10.70
C LEU A 45 -6.02 -5.86 -10.90
N LEU A 46 -4.71 -5.66 -10.83
CA LEU A 46 -4.09 -4.33 -11.00
C LEU A 46 -4.28 -3.79 -12.42
N HIS A 47 -4.20 -4.65 -13.43
CA HIS A 47 -4.48 -4.27 -14.81
C HIS A 47 -5.93 -3.83 -14.99
N TRP A 48 -6.87 -4.61 -14.45
CA TRP A 48 -8.30 -4.29 -14.46
C TRP A 48 -8.61 -2.97 -13.74
N LEU A 49 -8.06 -2.77 -12.54
CA LEU A 49 -8.20 -1.51 -11.78
C LEU A 49 -7.69 -0.31 -12.59
N ARG A 50 -6.53 -0.45 -13.25
CA ARG A 50 -5.93 0.61 -14.05
C ARG A 50 -6.82 1.00 -15.24
N ILE A 51 -7.30 0.03 -16.01
CA ILE A 51 -8.19 0.29 -17.16
C ILE A 51 -9.52 0.88 -16.69
N GLY A 52 -10.13 0.28 -15.68
CA GLY A 52 -11.41 0.73 -15.15
C GLY A 52 -11.34 2.15 -14.60
N PHE A 53 -10.24 2.52 -13.93
CA PHE A 53 -10.00 3.87 -13.43
C PHE A 53 -9.90 4.88 -14.58
N LEU A 54 -9.06 4.61 -15.58
CA LEU A 54 -8.87 5.49 -16.73
C LEU A 54 -10.15 5.71 -17.54
N ASN A 55 -10.98 4.67 -17.62
CA ASN A 55 -12.23 4.69 -18.38
C ASN A 55 -13.45 5.09 -17.52
N HIS A 56 -13.28 5.36 -16.22
CA HIS A 56 -14.38 5.59 -15.27
C HIS A 56 -15.47 4.49 -15.29
N THR A 57 -15.09 3.24 -15.51
CA THR A 57 -16.01 2.10 -15.75
C THR A 57 -15.87 0.97 -14.74
N ILE A 58 -15.20 1.21 -13.60
CA ILE A 58 -15.04 0.19 -12.55
C ILE A 58 -16.42 -0.29 -12.09
N THR A 59 -16.74 -1.54 -12.42
CA THR A 59 -17.89 -2.26 -11.88
C THR A 59 -17.35 -3.48 -11.16
N LEU A 60 -17.62 -3.61 -9.86
CA LEU A 60 -17.13 -4.74 -9.07
C LEU A 60 -17.79 -6.04 -9.57
N VAL A 61 -16.98 -6.91 -10.16
CA VAL A 61 -17.38 -8.24 -10.63
C VAL A 61 -16.51 -9.30 -9.98
N GLU A 62 -17.10 -10.45 -9.66
CA GLU A 62 -16.31 -11.67 -9.40
C GLU A 62 -15.57 -12.07 -10.69
N PRO A 63 -14.27 -12.43 -10.65
CA PRO A 63 -13.43 -12.81 -9.50
C PRO A 63 -12.63 -11.67 -8.84
N TYR A 64 -12.71 -10.44 -9.35
CA TYR A 64 -11.88 -9.32 -8.88
C TYR A 64 -12.22 -8.87 -7.47
N VAL A 65 -13.49 -9.00 -7.05
CA VAL A 65 -13.92 -8.71 -5.67
C VAL A 65 -13.18 -9.60 -4.67
N ARG A 66 -13.08 -10.90 -4.95
CA ARG A 66 -12.35 -11.84 -4.11
C ARG A 66 -10.86 -11.50 -4.03
N GLN A 67 -10.21 -11.28 -5.18
CA GLN A 67 -8.78 -10.92 -5.19
C GLN A 67 -8.51 -9.59 -4.48
N LEU A 68 -9.39 -8.60 -4.64
CA LEU A 68 -9.29 -7.33 -3.93
C LEU A 68 -9.42 -7.53 -2.41
N THR A 69 -10.33 -8.39 -1.98
CA THR A 69 -10.49 -8.75 -0.56
C THR A 69 -9.24 -9.42 -0.01
N THR A 70 -8.64 -10.34 -0.76
CA THR A 70 -7.36 -10.98 -0.40
C THR A 70 -6.24 -9.95 -0.30
N LEU A 71 -6.09 -9.09 -1.32
CA LEU A 71 -5.08 -8.04 -1.37
C LEU A 71 -5.19 -7.09 -0.17
N LEU A 72 -6.39 -6.58 0.11
CA LEU A 72 -6.64 -5.67 1.24
C LEU A 72 -6.51 -6.36 2.60
N SER A 73 -6.55 -7.70 2.64
CA SER A 73 -6.34 -8.47 3.86
C SER A 73 -4.85 -8.69 4.19
N THR A 74 -3.94 -8.39 3.26
CA THR A 74 -2.49 -8.55 3.46
C THR A 74 -1.98 -7.67 4.61
N ARG A 75 -0.84 -8.06 5.19
CA ARG A 75 -0.19 -7.32 6.30
C ARG A 75 0.03 -5.85 5.95
N TYR A 76 0.26 -5.53 4.68
CA TYR A 76 0.53 -4.17 4.22
C TYR A 76 -0.62 -3.21 4.56
N PHE A 77 -1.85 -3.55 4.15
CA PHE A 77 -3.05 -2.72 4.33
C PHE A 77 -3.59 -2.69 5.76
N ARG A 78 -3.09 -3.56 6.65
CA ARG A 78 -3.42 -3.53 8.08
C ARG A 78 -2.62 -2.50 8.87
N ARG A 79 -1.63 -1.84 8.25
CA ARG A 79 -0.79 -0.83 8.92
C ARG A 79 -1.51 0.51 8.91
N VAL A 80 -1.55 1.18 10.05
CA VAL A 80 -2.10 2.54 10.20
C VAL A 80 -1.46 3.53 9.21
N TRP A 81 -0.18 3.32 8.89
CA TRP A 81 0.60 4.17 7.98
C TRP A 81 0.08 4.22 6.54
N VAL A 82 -0.71 3.24 6.09
CA VAL A 82 -1.28 3.26 4.73
C VAL A 82 -2.19 4.47 4.52
N ILE A 83 -2.80 4.99 5.57
CA ILE A 83 -3.58 6.23 5.48
C ILE A 83 -2.68 7.42 5.16
N GLN A 84 -1.51 7.52 5.80
CA GLN A 84 -0.55 8.59 5.52
C GLN A 84 0.06 8.45 4.13
N GLU A 85 0.39 7.23 3.71
CA GLU A 85 0.88 6.92 2.36
C GLU A 85 -0.09 7.39 1.27
N VAL A 86 -1.40 7.23 1.47
CA VAL A 86 -2.42 7.58 0.47
C VAL A 86 -2.86 9.05 0.58
N ALA A 87 -2.90 9.61 1.79
CA ALA A 87 -3.42 10.96 2.00
C ALA A 87 -2.38 12.06 1.82
N LEU A 88 -1.09 11.75 2.02
CA LEU A 88 -0.02 12.75 2.00
C LEU A 88 0.84 12.71 0.74
N ALA A 89 0.90 11.59 0.02
CA ALA A 89 1.69 11.45 -1.21
C ALA A 89 0.82 11.63 -2.47
#